data_AF-A0A7G9Y8J6-F1
#
_entry.id   AF-A0A7G9Y8J6-F1
#
_cell.length_a   1.000
_cell.length_b   1.000
_cell.length_c   1.000
_cell.angle_alpha   90.00
_cell.angle_beta   90.00
_cell.angle_gamma   90.00
#
_symmetry.space_group_name_H-M   'P 1'
#
loop_
_entity.id
_entity.type
_entity.pdbx_description
1 polymer ?
#
loop_
_entity_poly.entity_id
_entity_poly.type
_entity_poly.pdbx_seq_one_letter_code
_entity_poly.pdbx_strand_id
1 'polypeptide(L)'
;MFVQHMLASLKPDGKMATIMPHGVLFRGGKEKLIREIFINADVIEAIISLPPGLFYGTGIPACVIVANKNKPDSLKNKVLFINADREYAEGKAQNKLRPEDIEKIDFVFTHKREIPKYSRLVEKDEIVETHDYNLNIRRYVDNTPEPEPEDVQAHLIGGIPESEVAALAADFARFGIQASTLFKSERPDYLTFCSIIEAKPAIKSTLEADPALQQTITAHHDALEAWWAVARDDFARLRDGKKMPEVRHELLTTLKDKLIPLGVLDEFKSAGVFVNWWQQIRYDLKTIISTGWHHSLIPDDYLIAEFFQSEADKIETLEGQISEAQSELADAVETAQEVAAYEPDEGEKVSAAVIKKALKALIDDLKGNTCDSAQKELANLQAQDKAIKTIEKRIKDSKATLKTKTDKLEHKLQLKRLGGNDFKAESQELIRQVDAQLANLDPGNKADKKKITALNKDKAVLEARLARTDGILAAIGDPLTEEESRRLILKKLYDIAHQELNRYLNAEKRGLVWVVENLWDKYAVSSSELESERTETLKEMDGFLNGLGYLG
;
A
#
# COMPACT_ATOMS: atom_id res chain seq x y z
N MET A 1 32.03 -19.67 21.20
CA MET A 1 33.36 -19.59 20.56
C MET A 1 33.48 -18.38 19.64
N PHE A 2 32.61 -18.19 18.65
CA PHE A 2 32.72 -17.04 17.71
C PHE A 2 32.78 -15.66 18.38
N VAL A 3 31.87 -15.34 19.31
CA VAL A 3 31.86 -14.04 20.02
C VAL A 3 33.18 -13.80 20.76
N GLN A 4 33.73 -14.82 21.42
CA GLN A 4 35.04 -14.73 22.10
C GLN A 4 36.16 -14.45 21.11
N HIS A 5 36.20 -15.16 19.98
CA HIS A 5 37.20 -14.94 18.94
C HIS A 5 37.11 -13.54 18.35
N MET A 6 35.90 -13.08 17.99
CA MET A 6 35.68 -11.74 17.49
C MET A 6 36.14 -10.68 18.50
N LEU A 7 35.82 -10.86 19.79
CA LEU A 7 36.17 -9.91 20.85
C LEU A 7 37.68 -9.86 21.08
N ALA A 8 38.34 -11.03 21.10
CA ALA A 8 39.79 -11.12 21.24
C ALA A 8 40.52 -10.41 20.09
N SER A 9 39.99 -10.53 18.86
CA SER A 9 40.55 -9.93 17.65
C SER A 9 40.35 -8.41 17.54
N LEU A 10 39.52 -7.79 18.39
CA LEU A 10 39.36 -6.33 18.40
C LEU A 10 40.60 -5.62 18.94
N LYS A 11 40.94 -4.49 18.32
CA LYS A 11 41.85 -3.48 18.89
C LYS A 11 41.38 -3.04 20.30
N PRO A 12 42.25 -2.45 21.13
CA PRO A 12 41.87 -1.97 22.46
C PRO A 12 40.71 -0.96 22.47
N ASP A 13 40.57 -0.17 21.40
CA ASP A 13 39.49 0.81 21.17
C ASP A 13 38.39 0.28 20.22
N GLY A 14 38.44 -1.01 19.91
CA GLY A 14 37.56 -1.63 18.92
C GLY A 14 36.13 -1.83 19.42
N LYS A 15 35.20 -1.79 18.46
CA LYS A 15 33.78 -2.12 18.62
C LYS A 15 33.42 -3.32 17.74
N MET A 16 32.43 -4.10 18.17
CA MET A 16 31.87 -5.23 17.43
C MET A 16 30.36 -5.20 17.55
N ALA A 17 29.66 -5.51 16.46
CA ALA A 17 28.27 -5.91 16.49
C ALA A 17 28.17 -7.29 15.82
N THR A 18 27.53 -8.26 16.48
CA THR A 18 27.34 -9.60 15.92
C THR A 18 25.93 -10.10 16.20
N ILE A 19 25.36 -10.80 15.22
CA ILE A 19 24.04 -11.44 15.33
C ILE A 19 24.21 -12.81 15.96
N MET A 20 23.40 -13.12 16.97
CA MET A 20 23.40 -14.40 17.68
C MET A 20 21.96 -14.86 17.99
N PRO A 21 21.67 -16.16 18.10
CA PRO A 21 20.41 -16.62 18.66
C PRO A 21 20.31 -16.23 20.14
N HIS A 22 19.09 -16.01 20.66
CA HIS A 22 18.88 -15.57 22.05
C HIS A 22 19.48 -16.48 23.11
N GLY A 23 19.67 -17.78 22.80
CA GLY A 23 20.21 -18.77 23.74
C GLY A 23 21.51 -18.34 24.42
N VAL A 24 22.39 -17.62 23.71
CA VAL A 24 23.68 -17.19 24.27
C VAL A 24 23.53 -16.22 25.45
N LEU A 25 22.38 -15.53 25.53
CA LEU A 25 22.08 -14.54 26.55
C LEU A 25 21.74 -15.17 27.91
N PHE A 26 21.27 -16.42 27.94
CA PHE A 26 20.71 -17.01 29.16
C PHE A 26 21.09 -18.47 29.43
N ARG A 27 21.66 -19.20 28.46
CA ARG A 27 22.08 -20.60 28.67
C ARG A 27 23.09 -20.71 29.82
N GLY A 28 22.99 -21.80 30.59
CA GLY A 28 23.84 -22.09 31.73
C GLY A 28 25.21 -22.69 31.36
N GLY A 29 25.88 -23.29 32.33
CA GLY A 29 27.15 -24.02 32.13
C GLY A 29 28.28 -23.11 31.65
N LYS A 30 29.08 -23.59 30.68
CA LYS A 30 30.23 -22.83 30.15
C LYS A 30 29.83 -21.49 29.51
N GLU A 31 28.64 -21.40 28.90
CA GLU A 31 28.15 -20.15 28.32
C GLU A 31 27.90 -19.06 29.38
N LYS A 32 27.42 -19.45 30.57
CA LYS A 32 27.27 -18.53 31.70
C LYS A 32 28.62 -17.97 32.15
N LEU A 33 29.62 -18.84 32.36
CA LEU A 33 30.98 -18.42 32.75
C LEU A 33 31.59 -17.42 31.75
N ILE A 34 31.33 -17.62 30.46
CA ILE A 34 31.79 -16.67 29.43
C ILE A 34 31.07 -15.32 29.55
N ARG A 35 29.75 -15.32 29.77
CA ARG A 35 28.99 -14.07 30.00
C ARG A 35 29.49 -13.34 31.24
N GLU A 36 29.76 -14.06 32.33
CA GLU A 36 30.34 -13.49 33.56
C GLU A 36 31.62 -12.72 33.25
N ILE A 37 32.53 -13.32 32.48
CA ILE A 37 33.78 -12.67 32.06
C ILE A 37 33.49 -11.39 31.24
N PHE A 38 32.56 -11.45 30.28
CA PHE A 38 32.24 -10.30 29.43
C PHE A 38 31.58 -9.15 30.21
N ILE A 39 30.65 -9.46 31.12
CA ILE A 39 29.97 -8.47 31.96
C ILE A 39 30.97 -7.87 32.95
N ASN A 40 31.84 -8.70 33.54
CA ASN A 40 32.84 -8.22 34.50
C ASN A 40 33.94 -7.38 33.86
N ALA A 41 34.32 -7.70 32.62
CA ALA A 41 35.24 -6.88 31.83
C ALA A 41 34.59 -5.60 31.26
N ASP A 42 33.29 -5.37 31.51
CA ASP A 42 32.53 -4.21 31.02
C ASP A 42 32.65 -4.00 29.50
N VAL A 43 32.64 -5.10 28.73
CA VAL A 43 32.81 -5.02 27.26
C VAL A 43 31.50 -5.04 26.49
N ILE A 44 30.39 -5.44 27.11
CA ILE A 44 29.07 -5.41 26.48
C ILE A 44 28.50 -4.00 26.61
N GLU A 45 28.18 -3.37 25.48
CA GLU A 45 27.57 -2.03 25.44
C GLU A 45 26.05 -2.12 25.28
N ALA A 46 25.57 -3.01 24.40
CA ALA A 46 24.14 -3.18 24.18
C ALA A 46 23.76 -4.61 23.76
N ILE A 47 22.52 -4.97 24.10
CA ILE A 47 21.83 -6.18 23.64
C ILE A 47 20.52 -5.73 22.96
N ILE A 48 20.37 -6.05 21.67
CA ILE A 48 19.22 -5.65 20.87
C ILE A 48 18.46 -6.90 20.43
N SER A 49 17.22 -7.06 20.89
CA SER A 49 16.31 -8.12 20.41
C SER A 49 15.87 -7.78 19.00
N LEU A 50 15.93 -8.74 18.09
CA LEU A 50 15.36 -8.60 16.75
C LEU A 50 14.07 -9.42 16.62
N PRO A 51 13.17 -9.02 15.70
CA PRO A 51 11.97 -9.79 15.36
C PRO A 51 12.22 -11.26 15.00
N PRO A 52 11.25 -12.15 15.24
CA PRO A 52 11.25 -13.50 14.69
C PRO A 52 11.18 -13.49 13.16
N GLY A 53 11.60 -14.59 12.53
CA GLY A 53 11.36 -14.82 11.10
C GLY A 53 12.09 -13.89 10.13
N LEU A 54 13.13 -13.18 10.58
CA LEU A 54 13.94 -12.31 9.69
C LEU A 54 14.90 -13.09 8.78
N PHE A 55 15.31 -14.29 9.17
CA PHE A 55 16.35 -15.07 8.48
C PHE A 55 15.76 -16.18 7.63
N TYR A 56 16.43 -16.54 6.54
CA TYR A 56 16.02 -17.67 5.70
C TYR A 56 16.24 -18.99 6.41
N GLY A 57 15.24 -19.87 6.33
CA GLY A 57 15.32 -21.22 6.89
C GLY A 57 15.09 -21.34 8.40
N THR A 58 14.77 -20.25 9.12
CA THR A 58 14.41 -20.34 10.54
C THR A 58 13.50 -19.20 11.01
N GLY A 59 12.49 -19.54 11.82
CA GLY A 59 11.63 -18.58 12.51
C GLY A 59 12.18 -18.06 13.84
N ILE A 60 13.33 -18.59 14.29
CA ILE A 60 13.87 -18.29 15.63
C ILE A 60 14.31 -16.81 15.72
N PRO A 61 13.88 -16.07 16.77
CA PRO A 61 14.36 -14.72 17.03
C PRO A 61 15.89 -14.66 17.22
N ALA A 62 16.49 -13.60 16.70
CA ALA A 62 17.91 -13.30 16.91
C ALA A 62 18.09 -12.07 17.79
N CYS A 63 19.32 -11.84 18.24
CA CYS A 63 19.72 -10.63 18.92
C CYS A 63 21.02 -10.10 18.31
N VAL A 64 21.24 -8.79 18.41
CA VAL A 64 22.54 -8.16 18.16
C VAL A 64 23.23 -7.95 19.49
N ILE A 65 24.44 -8.48 19.62
CA ILE A 65 25.34 -8.18 20.73
C ILE A 65 26.30 -7.11 20.25
N VAL A 66 26.27 -5.95 20.90
CA VAL A 66 27.21 -4.87 20.67
C VAL A 66 28.24 -4.87 21.79
N ALA A 67 29.50 -5.08 21.43
CA ALA A 67 30.64 -5.00 22.33
C ALA A 67 31.52 -3.78 22.01
N ASN A 68 32.00 -3.11 23.04
CA ASN A 68 32.88 -1.96 22.93
C ASN A 68 33.93 -2.04 24.05
N LYS A 69 35.22 -2.14 23.68
CA LYS A 69 36.31 -2.18 24.66
C LYS A 69 36.66 -0.81 25.25
N ASN A 70 36.19 0.27 24.62
CA ASN A 70 36.42 1.65 25.03
C ASN A 70 35.08 2.39 25.21
N LYS A 71 34.26 1.89 26.14
CA LYS A 71 33.01 2.56 26.56
C LYS A 71 33.33 3.91 27.21
N PRO A 72 32.59 4.98 26.89
CA PRO A 72 32.73 6.26 27.57
C PRO A 72 32.33 6.13 29.04
N ASP A 73 32.85 7.02 29.88
CA ASP A 73 32.65 6.98 31.34
C ASP A 73 31.18 6.96 31.75
N SER A 74 30.32 7.68 31.03
CA SER A 74 28.87 7.71 31.28
C SER A 74 28.17 6.36 31.07
N LEU A 75 28.79 5.43 30.34
CA LEU A 75 28.25 4.10 30.03
C LEU A 75 29.02 2.97 30.72
N LYS A 76 30.04 3.29 31.52
CA LYS A 76 30.79 2.30 32.28
C LYS A 76 29.87 1.54 33.23
N ASN A 77 30.06 0.24 33.31
CA ASN A 77 29.24 -0.69 34.10
C ASN A 77 27.74 -0.66 33.76
N LYS A 78 27.35 -0.24 32.55
CA LYS A 78 25.95 -0.27 32.09
C LYS A 78 25.77 -1.03 30.80
N VAL A 79 24.66 -1.74 30.63
CA VAL A 79 24.29 -2.40 29.37
C VAL A 79 22.95 -1.85 28.90
N LEU A 80 22.90 -1.37 27.65
CA LEU A 80 21.65 -0.94 27.04
C LEU A 80 20.88 -2.15 26.50
N PHE A 81 19.64 -2.34 26.95
CA PHE A 81 18.74 -3.32 26.39
C PHE A 81 17.73 -2.63 25.48
N ILE A 82 17.55 -3.15 24.26
CA ILE A 82 16.52 -2.71 23.31
C ILE A 82 15.70 -3.93 22.91
N ASN A 83 14.39 -3.90 23.13
CA ASN A 83 13.49 -4.96 22.70
C ASN A 83 12.74 -4.54 21.42
N ALA A 84 13.32 -4.82 20.25
CA ALA A 84 12.71 -4.52 18.96
C ALA A 84 11.99 -5.74 18.35
N ASP A 85 11.55 -6.72 19.14
CA ASP A 85 10.93 -7.95 18.63
C ASP A 85 9.61 -7.73 17.86
N ARG A 86 8.96 -6.58 18.05
CA ARG A 86 7.74 -6.12 17.34
C ARG A 86 7.99 -5.13 16.20
N GLU A 87 9.24 -4.78 15.91
CA GLU A 87 9.57 -3.80 14.87
C GLU A 87 9.78 -4.49 13.51
N TYR A 88 8.70 -4.88 12.83
CA TYR A 88 8.79 -5.51 11.51
C TYR A 88 7.52 -5.35 10.67
N ALA A 89 7.68 -5.51 9.35
CA ALA A 89 6.58 -5.85 8.45
C ALA A 89 6.48 -7.38 8.32
N GLU A 90 5.28 -7.91 8.51
CA GLU A 90 4.97 -9.30 8.22
C GLU A 90 5.11 -9.58 6.72
N GLY A 91 5.76 -10.68 6.38
CA GLY A 91 5.86 -11.18 5.02
C GLY A 91 5.51 -12.65 4.93
N LYS A 92 5.13 -13.12 3.74
CA LYS A 92 4.59 -14.47 3.53
C LYS A 92 5.49 -15.61 4.04
N ALA A 93 6.80 -15.48 3.84
CA ALA A 93 7.78 -16.48 4.28
C ALA A 93 8.79 -15.93 5.29
N GLN A 94 8.94 -14.60 5.35
CA GLN A 94 9.92 -13.91 6.16
C GLN A 94 9.41 -12.53 6.53
N ASN A 95 9.66 -12.15 7.78
CA ASN A 95 9.48 -10.79 8.25
C ASN A 95 10.60 -9.90 7.71
N LYS A 96 10.34 -8.61 7.60
CA LYS A 96 11.32 -7.62 7.14
C LYS A 96 11.38 -6.46 8.11
N LEU A 97 12.60 -6.02 8.44
CA LEU A 97 12.81 -4.72 9.07
C LEU A 97 12.51 -3.64 8.03
N ARG A 98 11.57 -2.76 8.35
CA ARG A 98 11.26 -1.58 7.55
C ARG A 98 12.32 -0.50 7.79
N PRO A 99 12.45 0.48 6.89
CA PRO A 99 13.33 1.62 7.10
C PRO A 99 13.07 2.36 8.42
N GLU A 100 11.81 2.51 8.85
CA GLU A 100 11.48 3.15 10.14
C GLU A 100 11.92 2.32 11.36
N ASP A 101 11.87 0.99 11.27
CA ASP A 101 12.27 0.07 12.35
C ASP A 101 13.77 0.22 12.63
N ILE A 102 14.57 0.27 11.55
CA ILE A 102 16.02 0.45 11.62
C ILE A 102 16.36 1.83 12.20
N GLU A 103 15.69 2.89 11.72
CA GLU A 103 15.91 4.26 12.21
C GLU A 103 15.61 4.36 13.72
N LYS A 104 14.53 3.76 14.20
CA LYS A 104 14.19 3.75 15.63
C LYS A 104 15.25 3.02 16.46
N ILE A 105 15.66 1.81 16.04
CA ILE A 105 16.69 1.04 16.74
C ILE A 105 18.01 1.82 16.79
N ASP A 106 18.44 2.38 15.65
CA ASP A 106 19.67 3.16 15.55
C ASP A 106 19.61 4.44 16.40
N PHE A 107 18.49 5.18 16.34
CA PHE A 107 18.31 6.39 17.12
C PHE A 107 18.39 6.10 18.62
N VAL A 108 17.68 5.06 19.10
CA VAL A 108 17.69 4.65 20.51
C VAL A 108 19.07 4.16 20.93
N PHE A 109 19.74 3.38 20.10
CA PHE A 109 21.10 2.91 20.37
C PHE A 109 22.12 4.07 20.40
N THR A 110 22.08 4.98 19.44
CA THR A 110 23.04 6.08 19.30
C THR A 110 22.91 7.08 20.46
N HIS A 111 21.67 7.41 20.84
CA HIS A 111 21.40 8.37 21.93
C HIS A 111 21.29 7.73 23.31
N LYS A 112 21.38 6.39 23.42
CA LYS A 112 21.23 5.64 24.68
C LYS A 112 19.92 5.96 25.40
N ARG A 113 18.85 6.13 24.62
CA ARG A 113 17.55 6.58 25.14
C ARG A 113 16.82 5.45 25.85
N GLU A 114 16.22 5.76 26.99
CA GLU A 114 15.32 4.86 27.71
C GLU A 114 13.88 5.16 27.30
N ILE A 115 13.15 4.12 26.92
CA ILE A 115 11.77 4.21 26.44
C ILE A 115 10.98 3.12 27.14
N PRO A 116 9.89 3.47 27.86
CA PRO A 116 9.04 2.49 28.53
C PRO A 116 8.67 1.32 27.62
N LYS A 117 8.80 0.09 28.14
CA LYS A 117 8.51 -1.16 27.42
C LYS A 117 9.32 -1.38 26.12
N TYR A 118 10.33 -0.55 25.80
CA TYR A 118 11.13 -0.69 24.57
C TYR A 118 12.65 -0.68 24.79
N SER A 119 13.17 0.20 25.64
CA SER A 119 14.61 0.25 25.95
C SER A 119 14.89 0.69 27.37
N ARG A 120 15.97 0.16 27.94
CA ARG A 120 16.41 0.47 29.31
C ARG A 120 17.91 0.36 29.43
N LEU A 121 18.53 1.31 30.12
CA LEU A 121 19.94 1.27 30.47
C LEU A 121 20.08 0.62 31.85
N VAL A 122 20.67 -0.56 31.89
CA VAL A 122 20.71 -1.40 33.09
C VAL A 122 22.09 -1.38 33.70
N GLU A 123 22.16 -1.12 35.00
CA GLU A 123 23.41 -1.18 35.78
C GLU A 123 23.92 -2.63 35.89
N LYS A 124 25.24 -2.80 35.86
CA LYS A 124 25.90 -4.09 35.99
C LYS A 124 25.47 -4.81 37.25
N ASP A 125 25.32 -4.11 38.36
CA ASP A 125 24.97 -4.69 39.66
C ASP A 125 23.60 -5.40 39.60
N GLU A 126 22.62 -4.82 38.92
CA GLU A 126 21.32 -5.47 38.70
C GLU A 126 21.45 -6.76 37.86
N ILE A 127 22.34 -6.77 36.87
CA ILE A 127 22.58 -7.95 36.03
C ILE A 127 23.24 -9.06 36.85
N VAL A 128 24.17 -8.71 37.75
CA VAL A 128 24.92 -9.66 38.56
C VAL A 128 24.09 -10.17 39.74
N GLU A 129 23.54 -9.28 40.55
CA GLU A 129 22.91 -9.61 41.83
C GLU A 129 21.50 -10.14 41.66
N THR A 130 20.68 -9.46 40.84
CA THR A 130 19.25 -9.80 40.68
C THR A 130 19.04 -10.90 39.65
N HIS A 131 19.86 -10.90 38.59
CA HIS A 131 19.63 -11.74 37.42
C HIS A 131 20.72 -12.80 37.16
N ASP A 132 21.71 -12.93 38.04
CA ASP A 132 22.74 -13.98 37.97
C ASP A 132 23.40 -14.08 36.57
N TYR A 133 23.80 -12.93 36.03
CA TYR A 133 24.42 -12.77 34.70
C TYR A 133 23.53 -13.23 33.53
N ASN A 134 22.21 -13.24 33.71
CA ASN A 134 21.23 -13.53 32.66
C ASN A 134 20.90 -12.27 31.86
N LEU A 135 21.19 -12.29 30.56
CA LEU A 135 20.95 -11.18 29.63
C LEU A 135 19.64 -11.36 28.83
N ASN A 136 18.72 -12.23 29.26
CA ASN A 136 17.41 -12.34 28.62
C ASN A 136 16.68 -11.00 28.71
N ILE A 137 16.41 -10.43 27.53
CA ILE A 137 15.93 -9.06 27.35
C ILE A 137 14.59 -8.83 28.08
N ARG A 138 13.70 -9.83 28.12
CA ARG A 138 12.39 -9.72 28.79
C ARG A 138 12.48 -9.50 30.30
N ARG A 139 13.63 -9.77 30.92
CA ARG A 139 13.86 -9.46 32.35
C ARG A 139 14.04 -7.96 32.59
N TYR A 140 14.45 -7.21 31.57
CA TYR A 140 14.80 -5.80 31.67
C TYR A 140 13.79 -4.91 30.94
N VAL A 141 13.26 -5.41 29.81
CA VAL A 141 12.32 -4.71 28.94
C VAL A 141 11.20 -5.68 28.54
N ASP A 142 10.08 -5.61 29.25
CA ASP A 142 8.87 -6.36 28.91
C ASP A 142 7.90 -5.47 28.12
N ASN A 143 7.55 -5.92 26.93
CA ASN A 143 6.60 -5.26 26.03
C ASN A 143 5.26 -6.00 25.92
N THR A 144 5.02 -7.00 26.79
CA THR A 144 3.73 -7.66 26.91
C THR A 144 2.65 -6.60 27.19
N PRO A 145 1.56 -6.55 26.42
CA PRO A 145 0.45 -5.63 26.70
C PRO A 145 -0.12 -5.94 28.08
N GLU A 146 -0.69 -4.93 28.73
CA GLU A 146 -1.42 -5.20 29.97
C GLU A 146 -2.64 -6.07 29.68
N PRO A 147 -3.04 -6.95 30.61
CA PRO A 147 -4.29 -7.68 30.48
C PRO A 147 -5.43 -6.70 30.28
N GLU A 148 -6.31 -7.05 29.36
CA GLU A 148 -7.48 -6.24 29.08
C GLU A 148 -8.39 -6.19 30.30
N PRO A 149 -8.88 -5.01 30.71
CA PRO A 149 -9.86 -4.92 31.78
C PRO A 149 -11.15 -5.61 31.35
N GLU A 150 -11.84 -6.24 32.29
CA GLU A 150 -13.14 -6.89 32.06
C GLU A 150 -14.08 -6.51 33.21
N ASP A 151 -15.36 -6.30 32.89
CA ASP A 151 -16.37 -5.91 33.88
C ASP A 151 -17.53 -6.90 33.88
N VAL A 152 -17.69 -7.58 35.02
CA VAL A 152 -18.67 -8.65 35.18
C VAL A 152 -20.11 -8.12 35.11
N GLN A 153 -20.39 -6.93 35.63
CA GLN A 153 -21.76 -6.39 35.58
C GLN A 153 -22.11 -5.97 34.16
N ALA A 154 -21.21 -5.30 33.46
CA ALA A 154 -21.37 -4.95 32.06
C ALA A 154 -21.67 -6.18 31.19
N HIS A 155 -20.95 -7.29 31.38
CA HIS A 155 -21.22 -8.55 30.68
C HIS A 155 -22.60 -9.15 31.00
N LEU A 156 -23.05 -9.05 32.26
CA LEU A 156 -24.32 -9.66 32.68
C LEU A 156 -25.54 -8.84 32.26
N ILE A 157 -25.52 -7.52 32.49
CA ILE A 157 -26.69 -6.63 32.39
C ILE A 157 -26.49 -5.47 31.41
N GLY A 158 -25.45 -5.52 30.58
CA GLY A 158 -25.16 -4.49 29.57
C GLY A 158 -24.56 -3.22 30.16
N GLY A 159 -24.20 -2.28 29.30
CA GLY A 159 -23.60 -1.00 29.67
C GLY A 159 -22.07 -1.05 29.73
N ILE A 160 -21.43 0.05 29.35
CA ILE A 160 -19.98 0.21 29.19
C ILE A 160 -19.42 0.90 30.43
N PRO A 161 -18.43 0.32 31.14
CA PRO A 161 -17.86 0.96 32.32
C PRO A 161 -17.28 2.34 32.01
N GLU A 162 -17.65 3.36 32.78
CA GLU A 162 -17.15 4.73 32.59
C GLU A 162 -15.62 4.80 32.78
N SER A 163 -15.07 3.96 33.65
CA SER A 163 -13.62 3.85 33.88
C SER A 163 -12.85 3.38 32.65
N GLU A 164 -13.41 2.48 31.83
CA GLU A 164 -12.77 2.02 30.60
C GLU A 164 -12.81 3.10 29.51
N VAL A 165 -13.92 3.82 29.39
CA VAL A 165 -14.01 4.98 28.47
C VAL A 165 -13.05 6.09 28.91
N ALA A 166 -12.91 6.33 30.22
CA ALA A 166 -11.97 7.28 30.77
C ALA A 166 -10.50 6.88 30.52
N ALA A 167 -10.19 5.57 30.51
CA ALA A 167 -8.85 5.08 30.15
C ALA A 167 -8.48 5.40 28.69
N LEU A 168 -9.47 5.51 27.79
CA LEU A 168 -9.29 5.91 26.39
C LEU A 168 -9.21 7.44 26.18
N ALA A 169 -9.26 8.25 27.24
CA ALA A 169 -9.25 9.71 27.12
C ALA A 169 -8.04 10.26 26.34
N ALA A 170 -6.87 9.63 26.50
CA ALA A 170 -5.67 10.00 25.75
C ALA A 170 -5.83 9.75 24.24
N ASP A 171 -6.48 8.66 23.83
CA ASP A 171 -6.71 8.34 22.43
C ASP A 171 -7.70 9.30 21.77
N PHE A 172 -8.78 9.66 22.46
CA PHE A 172 -9.72 10.67 21.98
C PHE A 172 -9.08 12.06 21.89
N ALA A 173 -8.30 12.45 22.91
CA ALA A 173 -7.65 13.76 22.95
C ALA A 173 -6.69 14.00 21.78
N ARG A 174 -6.02 12.95 21.28
CA ARG A 174 -5.12 13.04 20.11
C ARG A 174 -5.83 13.51 18.85
N PHE A 175 -7.12 13.22 18.70
CA PHE A 175 -7.95 13.63 17.57
C PHE A 175 -8.94 14.75 17.91
N GLY A 176 -8.88 15.28 19.13
CA GLY A 176 -9.82 16.30 19.63
C GLY A 176 -11.27 15.80 19.78
N ILE A 177 -11.49 14.48 19.80
CA ILE A 177 -12.83 13.90 19.88
C ILE A 177 -13.31 13.93 21.33
N GLN A 178 -14.60 14.20 21.53
CA GLN A 178 -15.23 14.08 22.83
C GLN A 178 -15.91 12.71 22.97
N ALA A 179 -15.66 12.01 24.08
CA ALA A 179 -16.31 10.73 24.36
C ALA A 179 -17.85 10.83 24.34
N SER A 180 -18.40 11.99 24.71
CA SER A 180 -19.84 12.26 24.67
C SER A 180 -20.46 12.23 23.26
N THR A 181 -19.65 12.29 22.20
CA THR A 181 -20.14 12.09 20.83
C THR A 181 -20.55 10.64 20.58
N LEU A 182 -19.86 9.70 21.23
CA LEU A 182 -20.04 8.25 21.03
C LEU A 182 -20.87 7.61 22.15
N PHE A 183 -20.77 8.14 23.36
CA PHE A 183 -21.34 7.55 24.56
C PHE A 183 -22.26 8.53 25.28
N LYS A 184 -23.31 7.99 25.90
CA LYS A 184 -24.22 8.72 26.80
C LYS A 184 -24.40 7.95 28.10
N SER A 185 -24.74 8.66 29.18
CA SER A 185 -25.00 8.01 30.47
C SER A 185 -26.26 7.14 30.40
N GLU A 186 -26.14 5.91 30.91
CA GLU A 186 -27.26 4.96 30.99
C GLU A 186 -27.68 4.74 32.45
N ARG A 187 -26.70 4.46 33.32
CA ARG A 187 -26.89 4.24 34.76
C ARG A 187 -25.62 4.67 35.52
N PRO A 188 -25.64 4.74 36.87
CA PRO A 188 -24.44 5.13 37.63
C PRO A 188 -23.24 4.25 37.27
N ASP A 189 -22.10 4.86 36.96
CA ASP A 189 -20.83 4.23 36.56
C ASP A 189 -20.83 3.51 35.19
N TYR A 190 -21.94 3.52 34.44
CA TYR A 190 -22.01 2.91 33.10
C TYR A 190 -22.61 3.83 32.04
N LEU A 191 -22.01 3.76 30.86
CA LEU A 191 -22.40 4.46 29.66
C LEU A 191 -23.03 3.49 28.66
N THR A 192 -23.71 4.01 27.65
CA THR A 192 -24.17 3.25 26.49
C THR A 192 -23.81 4.00 25.21
N PHE A 193 -23.77 3.30 24.08
CA PHE A 193 -23.57 3.95 22.79
C PHE A 193 -24.71 4.93 22.50
N CYS A 194 -24.36 6.07 21.90
CA CYS A 194 -25.35 7.02 21.40
C CYS A 194 -26.25 6.35 20.36
N SER A 195 -27.50 6.79 20.24
CA SER A 195 -28.50 6.18 19.34
C SER A 195 -28.15 6.24 17.85
N ILE A 196 -27.14 7.02 17.48
CA ILE A 196 -26.60 7.04 16.11
C ILE A 196 -25.74 5.81 15.79
N ILE A 197 -25.27 5.08 16.80
CA ILE A 197 -24.48 3.86 16.67
C ILE A 197 -25.38 2.67 16.99
N GLU A 198 -26.11 2.20 15.98
CA GLU A 198 -27.01 1.03 16.09
C GLU A 198 -26.30 -0.29 15.76
N ALA A 199 -25.14 -0.22 15.10
CA ALA A 199 -24.35 -1.39 14.71
C ALA A 199 -22.86 -1.05 14.71
N LYS A 200 -22.01 -2.06 14.87
CA LYS A 200 -20.55 -1.91 14.86
C LYS A 200 -20.01 -1.06 13.69
N PRO A 201 -20.45 -1.22 12.42
CA PRO A 201 -19.95 -0.40 11.32
C PRO A 201 -20.29 1.10 11.43
N ALA A 202 -21.32 1.46 12.22
CA ALA A 202 -21.68 2.85 12.48
C ALA A 202 -20.59 3.58 13.29
N ILE A 203 -19.86 2.89 14.16
CA ILE A 203 -18.76 3.47 14.96
C ILE A 203 -17.73 4.15 14.06
N LYS A 204 -17.23 3.42 13.06
CA LYS A 204 -16.27 3.95 12.10
C LYS A 204 -16.84 5.15 11.36
N SER A 205 -18.08 5.05 10.91
CA SER A 205 -18.74 6.08 10.10
C SER A 205 -18.96 7.37 10.92
N THR A 206 -19.36 7.25 12.18
CA THR A 206 -19.53 8.36 13.12
C THR A 206 -18.19 9.03 13.44
N LEU A 207 -17.14 8.26 13.73
CA LEU A 207 -15.81 8.79 13.98
C LEU A 207 -15.22 9.51 12.76
N GLU A 208 -15.37 8.95 11.55
CA GLU A 208 -14.88 9.56 10.31
C GLU A 208 -15.65 10.83 9.90
N ALA A 209 -16.90 10.95 10.35
CA ALA A 209 -17.73 12.13 10.16
C ALA A 209 -17.51 13.22 11.23
N ASP A 210 -16.78 12.94 12.31
CA ASP A 210 -16.54 13.90 13.39
C ASP A 210 -15.70 15.10 12.89
N PRO A 211 -16.19 16.35 13.03
CA PRO A 211 -15.47 17.53 12.58
C PRO A 211 -14.09 17.72 13.21
N ALA A 212 -13.90 17.32 14.47
CA ALA A 212 -12.62 17.47 15.16
C ALA A 212 -11.57 16.50 14.59
N LEU A 213 -11.98 15.27 14.25
CA LEU A 213 -11.12 14.32 13.56
C LEU A 213 -10.73 14.86 12.18
N GLN A 214 -11.69 15.35 11.38
CA GLN A 214 -11.42 15.91 10.07
C GLN A 214 -10.47 17.10 10.14
N GLN A 215 -10.70 18.02 11.07
CA GLN A 215 -9.84 19.17 11.31
C GLN A 215 -8.42 18.75 11.71
N THR A 216 -8.28 17.74 12.58
CA THR A 216 -6.98 17.21 12.99
C THR A 216 -6.22 16.63 11.80
N ILE A 217 -6.87 15.86 10.94
CA ILE A 217 -6.25 15.30 9.73
C ILE A 217 -5.82 16.42 8.76
N THR A 218 -6.69 17.40 8.50
CA THR A 218 -6.37 18.56 7.67
C THR A 218 -5.18 19.33 8.22
N ALA A 219 -5.08 19.54 9.54
CA ALA A 219 -3.94 20.22 10.14
C ALA A 219 -2.60 19.50 9.89
N HIS A 220 -2.60 18.16 9.78
CA HIS A 220 -1.40 17.41 9.41
C HIS A 220 -1.04 17.58 7.93
N HIS A 221 -2.05 17.62 7.05
CA HIS A 221 -1.82 17.92 5.62
C HIS A 221 -1.29 19.34 5.43
N ASP A 222 -1.87 20.33 6.09
CA ASP A 222 -1.43 21.72 6.07
C ASP A 222 0.01 21.86 6.60
N ALA A 223 0.35 21.13 7.67
CA ALA A 223 1.71 21.12 8.23
C ALA A 223 2.73 20.51 7.25
N LEU A 224 2.35 19.44 6.55
CA LEU A 224 3.19 18.83 5.52
C LEU A 224 3.37 19.76 4.31
N GLU A 225 2.30 20.42 3.86
CA GLU A 225 2.35 21.37 2.76
C GLU A 225 3.23 22.58 3.11
N ALA A 226 3.07 23.14 4.31
CA ALA A 226 3.89 24.23 4.82
C ALA A 226 5.37 23.84 4.93
N TRP A 227 5.67 22.62 5.36
CA TRP A 227 7.03 22.08 5.36
C TRP A 227 7.56 21.93 3.93
N TRP A 228 6.77 21.36 3.02
CA TRP A 228 7.16 21.09 1.64
C TRP A 228 7.48 22.37 0.86
N ALA A 229 6.73 23.45 1.13
CA ALA A 229 6.94 24.76 0.51
C ALA A 229 8.36 25.28 0.70
N VAL A 230 9.01 24.95 1.82
CA VAL A 230 10.41 25.25 2.12
C VAL A 230 11.34 24.15 1.63
N ALA A 231 11.02 22.89 1.93
CA ALA A 231 11.87 21.73 1.62
C ALA A 231 12.13 21.56 0.11
N ARG A 232 11.17 21.90 -0.75
CA ARG A 232 11.32 21.81 -2.22
C ARG A 232 12.47 22.66 -2.77
N ASP A 233 12.83 23.75 -2.08
CA ASP A 233 13.93 24.62 -2.48
C ASP A 233 15.29 23.98 -2.15
N ASP A 234 15.37 23.20 -1.06
CA ASP A 234 16.57 22.41 -0.75
C ASP A 234 16.80 21.30 -1.79
N PHE A 235 15.72 20.65 -2.25
CA PHE A 235 15.83 19.68 -3.36
C PHE A 235 16.35 20.32 -4.63
N ALA A 236 15.97 21.56 -4.91
CA ALA A 236 16.43 22.27 -6.09
C ALA A 236 17.92 22.63 -6.05
N ARG A 237 18.50 22.74 -4.85
CA ARG A 237 19.91 23.07 -4.64
C ARG A 237 20.80 21.84 -4.45
N LEU A 238 20.26 20.62 -4.58
CA LEU A 238 21.04 19.37 -4.45
C LEU A 238 22.19 19.27 -5.46
N ARG A 239 22.09 19.94 -6.61
CA ARG A 239 23.15 20.01 -7.62
C ARG A 239 24.26 21.01 -7.25
N ASP A 240 23.97 21.96 -6.36
CA ASP A 240 24.83 23.12 -6.04
C ASP A 240 25.75 22.90 -4.81
N GLY A 241 25.92 21.64 -4.36
CA GLY A 241 27.00 21.26 -3.45
C GLY A 241 26.62 20.90 -2.01
N LYS A 242 25.34 20.99 -1.60
CA LYS A 242 24.90 20.40 -0.31
C LYS A 242 25.08 18.87 -0.34
N LYS A 243 25.67 18.29 0.70
CA LYS A 243 25.86 16.82 0.75
C LYS A 243 24.54 16.13 1.11
N MET A 244 24.24 15.03 0.42
CA MET A 244 23.01 14.25 0.64
C MET A 244 22.73 13.88 2.12
N PRO A 245 23.71 13.50 2.95
CA PRO A 245 23.46 13.21 4.36
C PRO A 245 23.03 14.43 5.18
N GLU A 246 23.56 15.62 4.87
CA GLU A 246 23.23 16.87 5.56
C GLU A 246 21.79 17.28 5.25
N VAL A 247 21.41 17.22 3.95
CA VAL A 247 20.02 17.47 3.50
C VAL A 247 19.06 16.47 4.14
N ARG A 248 19.40 15.18 4.19
CA ARG A 248 18.56 14.18 4.84
C ARG A 248 18.30 14.54 6.30
N HIS A 249 19.34 14.92 7.04
CA HIS A 249 19.24 15.24 8.46
C HIS A 249 18.41 16.52 8.72
N GLU A 250 18.66 17.57 7.94
CA GLU A 250 17.93 18.85 8.00
C GLU A 250 16.44 18.64 7.72
N LEU A 251 16.10 17.91 6.66
CA LEU A 251 14.72 17.65 6.27
C LEU A 251 13.99 16.72 7.26
N LEU A 252 14.65 15.69 7.79
CA LEU A 252 14.10 14.83 8.83
C LEU A 252 13.75 15.64 10.09
N THR A 253 14.68 16.48 10.53
CA THR A 253 14.53 17.30 11.74
C THR A 253 13.37 18.28 11.58
N THR A 254 13.36 19.03 10.48
CA THR A 254 12.33 20.04 10.22
C THR A 254 10.94 19.43 10.02
N LEU A 255 10.82 18.22 9.43
CA LEU A 255 9.53 17.55 9.33
C LEU A 255 9.02 17.10 10.71
N LYS A 256 9.89 16.54 11.55
CA LYS A 256 9.54 16.15 12.93
C LYS A 256 9.05 17.35 13.73
N ASP A 257 9.71 18.50 13.62
CA ASP A 257 9.32 19.74 14.30
C ASP A 257 7.92 20.24 13.91
N LYS A 258 7.43 19.87 12.72
CA LYS A 258 6.08 20.21 12.25
C LYS A 258 5.02 19.20 12.67
N LEU A 259 5.35 17.90 12.67
CA LEU A 259 4.38 16.84 12.92
C LEU A 259 4.20 16.48 14.40
N ILE A 260 5.28 16.46 15.19
CA ILE A 260 5.22 16.06 16.61
C ILE A 260 4.30 16.96 17.45
N PRO A 261 4.31 18.31 17.29
CA PRO A 261 3.43 19.18 18.07
C PRO A 261 1.93 18.96 17.84
N LEU A 262 1.53 18.29 16.75
CA LEU A 262 0.14 17.99 16.45
C LEU A 262 -0.43 16.81 17.27
N GLY A 263 0.42 16.08 18.00
CA GLY A 263 0.01 15.10 19.02
C GLY A 263 -0.48 13.74 18.52
N VAL A 264 -0.84 13.59 17.23
CA VAL A 264 -1.26 12.29 16.67
C VAL A 264 -0.06 11.38 16.44
N LEU A 265 1.02 11.90 15.86
CA LEU A 265 2.22 11.12 15.53
C LEU A 265 3.33 11.40 16.53
N ASP A 266 3.87 10.33 17.15
CA ASP A 266 5.06 10.42 17.99
C ASP A 266 6.33 10.62 17.15
N GLU A 267 7.46 10.83 17.83
CA GLU A 267 8.74 11.12 17.17
C GLU A 267 9.20 10.03 16.18
N PHE A 268 8.87 8.77 16.44
CA PHE A 268 9.27 7.63 15.62
C PHE A 268 8.32 7.44 14.45
N LYS A 269 7.02 7.68 14.65
CA LYS A 269 6.03 7.71 13.57
C LYS A 269 6.32 8.87 12.62
N SER A 270 6.59 10.07 13.13
CA SER A 270 7.00 11.23 12.31
C SER A 270 8.31 10.98 11.57
N ALA A 271 9.32 10.37 12.22
CA ALA A 271 10.53 9.93 11.54
C ALA A 271 10.23 8.86 10.48
N GLY A 272 9.33 7.94 10.76
CA GLY A 272 8.91 6.89 9.85
C GLY A 272 8.27 7.41 8.56
N VAL A 273 7.44 8.46 8.65
CA VAL A 273 6.92 9.18 7.47
C VAL A 273 8.07 9.61 6.56
N PHE A 274 9.06 10.29 7.14
CA PHE A 274 10.22 10.78 6.38
C PHE A 274 11.09 9.65 5.82
N VAL A 275 11.46 8.67 6.64
CA VAL A 275 12.48 7.68 6.28
C VAL A 275 11.96 6.74 5.19
N ASN A 276 10.68 6.36 5.24
CA ASN A 276 10.06 5.57 4.17
C ASN A 276 9.96 6.34 2.87
N TRP A 277 9.48 7.59 2.94
CA TRP A 277 9.44 8.48 1.79
C TRP A 277 10.83 8.64 1.17
N TRP A 278 11.84 8.98 1.98
CA TRP A 278 13.22 9.17 1.55
C TRP A 278 13.79 7.92 0.88
N GLN A 279 13.49 6.74 1.41
CA GLN A 279 13.95 5.48 0.85
C GLN A 279 13.34 5.22 -0.54
N GLN A 280 12.06 5.56 -0.74
CA GLN A 280 11.39 5.42 -2.04
C GLN A 280 11.99 6.35 -3.09
N ILE A 281 12.32 7.59 -2.72
CA ILE A 281 12.83 8.60 -3.66
C ILE A 281 14.35 8.56 -3.84
N ARG A 282 15.08 7.67 -3.13
CA ARG A 282 16.56 7.65 -3.11
C ARG A 282 17.18 7.59 -4.51
N TYR A 283 16.58 6.83 -5.43
CA TYR A 283 17.09 6.71 -6.81
C TYR A 283 16.73 7.91 -7.67
N ASP A 284 15.56 8.52 -7.45
CA ASP A 284 15.18 9.78 -8.07
C ASP A 284 16.18 10.88 -7.69
N LEU A 285 16.54 10.98 -6.41
CA LEU A 285 17.52 11.95 -5.93
C LEU A 285 18.91 11.75 -6.57
N LYS A 286 19.35 10.50 -6.73
CA LYS A 286 20.61 10.20 -7.45
C LYS A 286 20.55 10.62 -8.91
N THR A 287 19.39 10.45 -9.54
CA THR A 287 19.17 10.83 -10.94
C THR A 287 19.16 12.36 -11.06
N ILE A 288 18.44 13.07 -10.18
CA ILE A 288 18.42 14.54 -10.13
C ILE A 288 19.83 15.12 -9.97
N ILE A 289 20.67 14.52 -9.12
CA ILE A 289 22.07 14.97 -8.95
C ILE A 289 22.91 14.73 -10.21
N SER A 290 22.71 13.62 -10.91
CA SER A 290 23.56 13.22 -12.03
C SER A 290 23.13 13.82 -13.37
N THR A 291 21.83 13.87 -13.66
CA THR A 291 21.27 14.27 -14.96
C THR A 291 20.34 15.49 -14.87
N GLY A 292 20.05 16.00 -13.68
CA GLY A 292 19.11 17.11 -13.48
C GLY A 292 17.65 16.66 -13.48
N TRP A 293 16.73 17.59 -13.79
CA TRP A 293 15.29 17.36 -13.80
C TRP A 293 14.84 16.60 -15.06
N HIS A 294 15.30 15.37 -15.21
CA HIS A 294 15.10 14.57 -16.41
C HIS A 294 13.68 13.99 -16.49
N HIS A 295 13.06 14.04 -17.68
CA HIS A 295 11.68 13.61 -17.89
C HIS A 295 11.43 12.13 -17.54
N SER A 296 12.45 11.26 -17.55
CA SER A 296 12.33 9.85 -17.18
C SER A 296 11.90 9.62 -15.72
N LEU A 297 12.02 10.64 -14.87
CA LEU A 297 11.59 10.57 -13.46
C LEU A 297 10.09 10.77 -13.27
N ILE A 298 9.41 11.26 -14.30
CA ILE A 298 7.98 11.58 -14.28
C ILE A 298 7.21 10.34 -14.77
N PRO A 299 6.35 9.71 -13.95
CA PRO A 299 5.45 8.65 -14.40
C PRO A 299 4.43 9.15 -15.43
N ASP A 300 3.91 8.27 -16.28
CA ASP A 300 2.96 8.64 -17.33
C ASP A 300 1.69 9.31 -16.77
N ASP A 301 1.19 8.84 -15.62
CA ASP A 301 -0.02 9.38 -14.97
C ASP A 301 0.08 10.89 -14.69
N TYR A 302 1.28 11.40 -14.35
CA TYR A 302 1.48 12.83 -14.12
C TYR A 302 1.42 13.63 -15.42
N LEU A 303 1.92 13.06 -16.52
CA LEU A 303 1.84 13.70 -17.83
C LEU A 303 0.43 13.65 -18.41
N ILE A 304 -0.28 12.53 -18.17
CA ILE A 304 -1.67 12.38 -18.55
C ILE A 304 -2.51 13.42 -17.82
N ALA A 305 -2.40 13.50 -16.49
CA ALA A 305 -3.16 14.45 -15.68
C ALA A 305 -2.93 15.91 -16.10
N GLU A 306 -1.69 16.26 -16.46
CA GLU A 306 -1.34 17.63 -16.82
C GLU A 306 -1.73 17.99 -18.26
N PHE A 307 -1.49 17.09 -19.23
CA PHE A 307 -1.55 17.44 -20.65
C PHE A 307 -2.60 16.67 -21.46
N PHE A 308 -3.06 15.51 -21.00
CA PHE A 308 -3.87 14.57 -21.79
C PHE A 308 -5.06 14.00 -21.02
N GLN A 309 -5.55 14.71 -20.00
CA GLN A 309 -6.66 14.24 -19.16
C GLN A 309 -7.92 13.99 -20.00
N SER A 310 -8.23 14.88 -20.96
CA SER A 310 -9.39 14.69 -21.85
C SER A 310 -9.32 13.43 -22.70
N GLU A 311 -8.12 12.97 -23.07
CA GLU A 311 -7.91 11.72 -23.78
C GLU A 311 -8.08 10.52 -22.84
N ALA A 312 -7.56 10.61 -21.62
CA ALA A 312 -7.74 9.59 -20.60
C ALA A 312 -9.23 9.42 -20.22
N ASP A 313 -9.97 10.50 -20.00
CA ASP A 313 -11.39 10.46 -19.68
C ASP A 313 -12.21 9.76 -20.78
N LYS A 314 -11.83 9.96 -22.06
CA LYS A 314 -12.46 9.29 -23.21
C LYS A 314 -12.14 7.80 -23.25
N ILE A 315 -10.93 7.41 -22.85
CA ILE A 315 -10.52 6.01 -22.74
C ILE A 315 -11.30 5.35 -21.61
N GLU A 316 -11.36 5.97 -20.43
CA GLU A 316 -12.13 5.50 -19.28
C GLU A 316 -13.62 5.35 -19.60
N THR A 317 -14.21 6.34 -20.29
CA THR A 317 -15.61 6.26 -20.75
C THR A 317 -15.83 5.06 -21.68
N LEU A 318 -14.91 4.79 -22.60
CA LEU A 318 -14.99 3.65 -23.50
C LEU A 318 -14.83 2.31 -22.76
N GLU A 319 -13.96 2.26 -21.75
CA GLU A 319 -13.80 1.08 -20.89
C GLU A 319 -15.07 0.80 -20.08
N GLY A 320 -15.70 1.84 -19.53
CA GLY A 320 -17.01 1.74 -18.88
C GLY A 320 -18.08 1.20 -19.82
N GLN A 321 -18.18 1.73 -21.04
CA GLN A 321 -19.12 1.24 -22.06
C GLN A 321 -18.85 -0.23 -22.47
N ILE A 322 -17.58 -0.65 -22.50
CA ILE A 322 -17.23 -2.05 -22.77
C ILE A 322 -17.66 -2.94 -21.61
N SER A 323 -17.44 -2.51 -20.36
CA SER A 323 -17.86 -3.25 -19.18
C SER A 323 -19.38 -3.40 -19.10
N GLU A 324 -20.12 -2.32 -19.38
CA GLU A 324 -21.59 -2.33 -19.46
C GLU A 324 -22.08 -3.31 -20.54
N ALA A 325 -21.51 -3.22 -21.76
CA ALA A 325 -21.85 -4.13 -22.84
C ALA A 325 -21.49 -5.59 -22.53
N GLN A 326 -20.44 -5.85 -21.74
CA GLN A 326 -20.10 -7.19 -21.27
C GLN A 326 -21.11 -7.74 -20.26
N SER A 327 -21.66 -6.88 -19.39
CA SER A 327 -22.78 -7.24 -18.51
C SER A 327 -24.02 -7.56 -19.32
N GLU A 328 -24.41 -6.68 -20.26
CA GLU A 328 -25.55 -6.93 -21.15
C GLU A 328 -25.40 -8.23 -21.94
N LEU A 329 -24.17 -8.57 -22.36
CA LEU A 329 -23.89 -9.83 -23.03
C LEU A 329 -24.13 -11.03 -22.12
N ALA A 330 -23.77 -10.95 -20.83
CA ALA A 330 -23.99 -12.02 -19.87
C ALA A 330 -25.50 -12.26 -19.67
N ASP A 331 -26.27 -11.19 -19.47
CA ASP A 331 -27.73 -11.26 -19.29
C ASP A 331 -28.43 -11.83 -20.55
N ALA A 332 -27.98 -11.41 -21.74
CA ALA A 332 -28.49 -11.94 -23.01
C ALA A 332 -28.15 -13.41 -23.22
N VAL A 333 -26.98 -13.87 -22.74
CA VAL A 333 -26.57 -15.28 -22.81
C VAL A 333 -27.40 -16.13 -21.85
N GLU A 334 -27.68 -15.66 -20.64
CA GLU A 334 -28.55 -16.33 -19.67
C GLU A 334 -29.99 -16.46 -20.22
N THR A 335 -30.56 -15.35 -20.71
CA THR A 335 -31.88 -15.36 -21.36
C THR A 335 -31.93 -16.34 -22.53
N ALA A 336 -30.88 -16.35 -23.37
CA ALA A 336 -30.80 -17.24 -24.51
C ALA A 336 -30.60 -18.72 -24.11
N GLN A 337 -29.93 -18.99 -22.98
CA GLN A 337 -29.79 -20.34 -22.42
C GLN A 337 -31.15 -20.88 -22.00
N GLU A 338 -31.96 -20.09 -21.28
CA GLU A 338 -33.31 -20.45 -20.88
C GLU A 338 -34.21 -20.71 -22.10
N VAL A 339 -34.19 -19.82 -23.08
CA VAL A 339 -34.97 -19.95 -24.33
C VAL A 339 -34.55 -21.18 -25.14
N ALA A 340 -33.26 -21.52 -25.14
CA ALA A 340 -32.75 -22.70 -25.82
C ALA A 340 -32.96 -24.00 -25.02
N ALA A 341 -33.50 -23.92 -23.79
CA ALA A 341 -33.55 -25.01 -22.82
C ALA A 341 -32.20 -25.75 -22.72
N TYR A 342 -31.10 -24.99 -22.74
CA TYR A 342 -29.76 -25.56 -22.76
C TYR A 342 -29.31 -25.91 -21.34
N GLU A 343 -29.18 -27.20 -21.07
CA GLU A 343 -28.63 -27.75 -19.84
C GLU A 343 -27.12 -27.99 -20.02
N PRO A 344 -26.24 -27.25 -19.32
CA PRO A 344 -24.80 -27.46 -19.41
C PRO A 344 -24.38 -28.76 -18.72
N ASP A 345 -23.38 -29.44 -19.27
CA ASP A 345 -22.77 -30.60 -18.64
C ASP A 345 -22.02 -30.21 -17.34
N GLU A 346 -21.79 -31.17 -16.44
CA GLU A 346 -21.06 -30.95 -15.19
C GLU A 346 -19.68 -30.31 -15.44
N GLY A 347 -19.52 -29.06 -15.02
CA GLY A 347 -18.28 -28.28 -15.20
C GLY A 347 -18.18 -27.53 -16.53
N GLU A 348 -19.18 -27.56 -17.40
CA GLU A 348 -19.21 -26.74 -18.62
C GLU A 348 -19.49 -25.27 -18.28
N LYS A 349 -18.59 -24.38 -18.71
CA LYS A 349 -18.80 -22.94 -18.57
C LYS A 349 -19.67 -22.41 -19.71
N VAL A 350 -20.88 -21.98 -19.38
CA VAL A 350 -21.77 -21.32 -20.33
C VAL A 350 -21.15 -20.03 -20.84
N SER A 351 -21.03 -19.90 -22.16
CA SER A 351 -20.49 -18.72 -22.82
C SER A 351 -21.31 -18.37 -24.06
N ALA A 352 -21.18 -17.12 -24.52
CA ALA A 352 -21.82 -16.66 -25.75
C ALA A 352 -21.54 -17.58 -26.96
N ALA A 353 -20.34 -18.17 -27.03
CA ALA A 353 -19.97 -19.09 -28.11
C ALA A 353 -20.75 -20.42 -28.03
N VAL A 354 -20.92 -20.97 -26.82
CA VAL A 354 -21.67 -22.22 -26.58
C VAL A 354 -23.13 -22.02 -26.88
N ILE A 355 -23.76 -20.98 -26.32
CA ILE A 355 -25.19 -20.70 -26.51
C ILE A 355 -25.52 -20.37 -27.97
N LYS A 356 -24.68 -19.59 -28.68
CA LYS A 356 -24.89 -19.39 -30.14
C LYS A 356 -24.80 -20.69 -30.94
N LYS A 357 -23.98 -21.66 -30.53
CA LYS A 357 -23.90 -22.97 -31.20
C LYS A 357 -25.20 -23.76 -30.98
N ALA A 358 -25.72 -23.76 -29.75
CA ALA A 358 -27.00 -24.38 -29.41
C ALA A 358 -28.17 -23.72 -30.15
N LEU A 359 -28.28 -22.39 -30.10
CA LEU A 359 -29.28 -21.61 -30.85
C LEU A 359 -29.22 -21.91 -32.34
N LYS A 360 -28.02 -22.01 -32.92
CA LYS A 360 -27.85 -22.32 -34.35
C LYS A 360 -28.38 -23.71 -34.71
N ALA A 361 -28.13 -24.72 -33.87
CA ALA A 361 -28.65 -26.06 -34.10
C ALA A 361 -30.19 -26.06 -34.10
N LEU A 362 -30.81 -25.45 -33.08
CA LEU A 362 -32.28 -25.33 -32.98
C LEU A 362 -32.87 -24.52 -34.15
N ILE A 363 -32.22 -23.43 -34.55
CA ILE A 363 -32.63 -22.64 -35.73
C ILE A 363 -32.56 -23.47 -37.01
N ASP A 364 -31.51 -24.29 -37.17
CA ASP A 364 -31.35 -25.14 -38.36
C ASP A 364 -32.38 -26.28 -38.41
N ASP A 365 -32.77 -26.84 -37.26
CA ASP A 365 -33.81 -27.89 -37.16
C ASP A 365 -35.23 -27.36 -37.48
N LEU A 366 -35.52 -26.12 -37.09
CA LEU A 366 -36.83 -25.49 -37.33
C LEU A 366 -36.98 -24.89 -38.73
N LYS A 367 -35.90 -24.79 -39.52
CA LYS A 367 -35.94 -24.25 -40.89
C LYS A 367 -36.76 -25.14 -41.82
N GLY A 368 -37.79 -24.55 -42.44
CA GLY A 368 -38.62 -25.23 -43.45
C GLY A 368 -39.93 -25.81 -42.91
N ASN A 369 -40.17 -25.74 -41.59
CA ASN A 369 -41.46 -26.08 -41.00
C ASN A 369 -42.51 -24.98 -41.26
N THR A 370 -43.74 -25.38 -41.62
CA THR A 370 -44.83 -24.46 -42.00
C THR A 370 -45.89 -24.25 -40.92
N CYS A 371 -45.74 -24.87 -39.75
CA CYS A 371 -46.67 -24.70 -38.63
C CYS A 371 -46.43 -23.36 -37.91
N ASP A 372 -47.51 -22.65 -37.56
CA ASP A 372 -47.47 -21.36 -36.86
C ASP A 372 -46.65 -21.39 -35.56
N SER A 373 -46.68 -22.51 -34.82
CA SER A 373 -45.90 -22.67 -33.58
C SER A 373 -44.40 -22.69 -33.86
N ALA A 374 -43.97 -23.46 -34.87
CA ALA A 374 -42.57 -23.58 -35.27
C ALA A 374 -42.02 -22.25 -35.80
N GLN A 375 -42.84 -21.45 -36.49
CA GLN A 375 -42.44 -20.12 -36.95
C GLN A 375 -42.25 -19.12 -35.81
N LYS A 376 -43.10 -19.15 -34.78
CA LYS A 376 -42.96 -18.29 -33.59
C LYS A 376 -41.70 -18.62 -32.79
N GLU A 377 -41.42 -19.90 -32.59
CA GLU A 377 -40.23 -20.38 -31.88
C GLU A 377 -38.94 -20.07 -32.65
N LEU A 378 -38.93 -20.30 -33.96
CA LEU A 378 -37.84 -19.90 -34.84
C LEU A 378 -37.55 -18.40 -34.76
N ALA A 379 -38.60 -17.56 -34.75
CA ALA A 379 -38.44 -16.11 -34.63
C ALA A 379 -37.84 -15.70 -33.27
N ASN A 380 -38.21 -16.37 -32.18
CA ASN A 380 -37.65 -16.11 -30.85
C ASN A 380 -36.17 -16.49 -30.76
N LEU A 381 -35.79 -17.68 -31.22
CA LEU A 381 -34.39 -18.15 -31.24
C LEU A 381 -33.51 -17.26 -32.12
N GLN A 382 -34.01 -16.83 -33.28
CA GLN A 382 -33.34 -15.88 -34.15
C GLN A 382 -33.17 -14.50 -33.51
N ALA A 383 -34.15 -14.05 -32.73
CA ALA A 383 -34.04 -12.79 -31.99
C ALA A 383 -32.92 -12.84 -30.94
N GLN A 384 -32.81 -13.95 -30.19
CA GLN A 384 -31.76 -14.14 -29.19
C GLN A 384 -30.36 -14.26 -29.82
N ASP A 385 -30.19 -15.05 -30.88
CA ASP A 385 -28.91 -15.15 -31.62
C ASP A 385 -28.49 -13.79 -32.20
N LYS A 386 -29.45 -13.00 -32.71
CA LYS A 386 -29.21 -11.65 -33.22
C LYS A 386 -28.83 -10.67 -32.10
N ALA A 387 -29.46 -10.75 -30.94
CA ALA A 387 -29.15 -9.90 -29.78
C ALA A 387 -27.70 -10.12 -29.32
N ILE A 388 -27.31 -11.38 -29.11
CA ILE A 388 -25.94 -11.76 -28.72
C ILE A 388 -24.92 -11.26 -29.75
N LYS A 389 -25.15 -11.52 -31.05
CA LYS A 389 -24.25 -11.07 -32.13
C LYS A 389 -24.09 -9.55 -32.19
N THR A 390 -25.17 -8.81 -31.91
CA THR A 390 -25.15 -7.35 -31.93
C THR A 390 -24.30 -6.79 -30.78
N ILE A 391 -24.46 -7.35 -29.57
CA ILE A 391 -23.68 -6.94 -28.40
C ILE A 391 -22.20 -7.31 -28.57
N GLU A 392 -21.89 -8.53 -29.06
CA GLU A 392 -20.51 -8.93 -29.35
C GLU A 392 -19.84 -8.03 -30.40
N LYS A 393 -20.58 -7.64 -31.45
CA LYS A 393 -20.09 -6.71 -32.45
C LYS A 393 -19.79 -5.34 -31.82
N ARG A 394 -20.70 -4.82 -30.98
CA ARG A 394 -20.50 -3.56 -30.25
C ARG A 394 -19.25 -3.62 -29.37
N ILE A 395 -19.06 -4.69 -28.59
CA ILE A 395 -17.86 -4.91 -27.77
C ILE A 395 -16.60 -4.93 -28.64
N LYS A 396 -16.63 -5.65 -29.77
CA LYS A 396 -15.49 -5.75 -30.69
C LYS A 396 -15.11 -4.39 -31.27
N ASP A 397 -16.10 -3.63 -31.75
CA ASP A 397 -15.89 -2.32 -32.36
C ASP A 397 -15.40 -1.29 -31.32
N SER A 398 -15.95 -1.32 -30.09
CA SER A 398 -15.48 -0.50 -28.97
C SER A 398 -14.06 -0.86 -28.56
N LYS A 399 -13.69 -2.15 -28.48
CA LYS A 399 -12.31 -2.58 -28.18
C LYS A 399 -11.30 -2.14 -29.25
N ALA A 400 -11.68 -2.17 -30.53
CA ALA A 400 -10.84 -1.67 -31.61
C ALA A 400 -10.63 -0.14 -31.51
N THR A 401 -11.68 0.59 -31.14
CA THR A 401 -11.63 2.03 -30.90
C THR A 401 -10.76 2.35 -29.69
N LEU A 402 -10.94 1.64 -28.57
CA LEU A 402 -10.15 1.76 -27.36
C LEU A 402 -8.66 1.60 -27.66
N LYS A 403 -8.28 0.49 -28.30
CA LYS A 403 -6.88 0.25 -28.70
C LYS A 403 -6.30 1.41 -29.51
N THR A 404 -7.04 1.91 -30.49
CA THR A 404 -6.59 3.03 -31.34
C THR A 404 -6.39 4.31 -30.52
N LYS A 405 -7.24 4.58 -29.52
CA LYS A 405 -7.12 5.74 -28.64
C LYS A 405 -5.95 5.60 -27.67
N THR A 406 -5.76 4.42 -27.09
CA THR A 406 -4.65 4.08 -26.20
C THR A 406 -3.31 4.22 -26.92
N ASP A 407 -3.16 3.60 -28.11
CA ASP A 407 -1.94 3.71 -28.94
C ASP A 407 -1.63 5.18 -29.30
N LYS A 408 -2.69 5.99 -29.53
CA LYS A 408 -2.54 7.41 -29.82
C LYS A 408 -2.09 8.20 -28.59
N LEU A 409 -2.61 7.89 -27.40
CA LEU A 409 -2.20 8.53 -26.15
C LEU A 409 -0.74 8.20 -25.81
N GLU A 410 -0.35 6.92 -25.93
CA GLU A 410 1.04 6.49 -25.73
C GLU A 410 2.00 7.25 -26.66
N HIS A 411 1.65 7.37 -27.94
CA HIS A 411 2.48 8.13 -28.88
C HIS A 411 2.56 9.62 -28.53
N LYS A 412 1.46 10.23 -28.06
CA LYS A 412 1.47 11.63 -27.59
C LYS A 412 2.38 11.82 -26.38
N LEU A 413 2.34 10.91 -25.41
CA LEU A 413 3.19 10.95 -24.22
C LEU A 413 4.68 10.91 -24.60
N GLN A 414 5.03 9.97 -25.48
CA GLN A 414 6.41 9.84 -25.96
C GLN A 414 6.90 11.10 -26.69
N LEU A 415 6.08 11.67 -27.56
CA LEU A 415 6.40 12.92 -28.24
C LEU A 415 6.50 14.11 -27.29
N LYS A 416 5.69 14.16 -26.23
CA LYS A 416 5.80 15.20 -25.20
C LYS A 416 7.11 15.09 -24.43
N ARG A 417 7.59 13.87 -24.17
CA ARG A 417 8.85 13.60 -23.45
C ARG A 417 10.11 13.92 -24.25
N LEU A 418 10.24 13.35 -25.44
CA LEU A 418 11.47 13.39 -26.25
C LEU A 418 11.44 14.48 -27.34
N GLY A 419 10.28 15.07 -27.57
CA GLY A 419 10.05 15.98 -28.68
C GLY A 419 10.02 15.27 -30.03
N GLY A 420 10.02 16.06 -31.10
CA GLY A 420 9.90 15.54 -32.46
C GLY A 420 11.19 15.03 -33.09
N ASN A 421 12.34 15.49 -32.60
CA ASN A 421 13.62 15.29 -33.31
C ASN A 421 14.06 13.82 -33.28
N ASP A 422 14.00 13.17 -32.12
CA ASP A 422 14.39 11.77 -31.97
C ASP A 422 13.45 10.83 -32.74
N PHE A 423 12.15 11.13 -32.75
CA PHE A 423 11.14 10.37 -33.50
C PHE A 423 11.26 10.49 -35.02
N LYS A 424 11.78 11.63 -35.49
CA LYS A 424 11.95 11.91 -36.92
C LYS A 424 13.30 11.47 -37.44
N ALA A 425 14.35 11.43 -36.61
CA ALA A 425 15.73 11.17 -37.01
C ALA A 425 15.89 9.87 -37.83
N GLU A 426 15.33 8.76 -37.34
CA GLU A 426 15.39 7.46 -38.04
C GLU A 426 14.67 7.51 -39.40
N SER A 427 13.46 8.09 -39.42
CA SER A 427 12.66 8.17 -40.65
C SER A 427 13.28 9.13 -41.67
N GLN A 428 13.92 10.20 -41.22
CA GLN A 428 14.66 11.15 -42.06
C GLN A 428 15.92 10.50 -42.65
N GLU A 429 16.66 9.72 -41.86
CA GLU A 429 17.85 9.01 -42.35
C GLU A 429 17.47 7.90 -43.36
N LEU A 430 16.40 7.16 -43.10
CA LEU A 430 15.87 6.18 -44.06
C LEU A 430 15.42 6.84 -45.37
N ILE A 431 14.73 7.98 -45.32
CA ILE A 431 14.39 8.74 -46.53
C ILE A 431 15.65 9.17 -47.27
N ARG A 432 16.68 9.64 -46.57
CA ARG A 432 17.96 10.02 -47.17
C ARG A 432 18.64 8.83 -47.87
N GLN A 433 18.59 7.64 -47.27
CA GLN A 433 19.11 6.41 -47.88
C GLN A 433 18.32 5.98 -49.11
N VAL A 434 16.98 6.07 -49.04
CA VAL A 434 16.10 5.80 -50.19
C VAL A 434 16.39 6.78 -51.33
N ASP A 435 16.57 8.06 -51.03
CA ASP A 435 16.91 9.09 -52.02
C ASP A 435 18.27 8.84 -52.67
N ALA A 436 19.27 8.43 -51.88
CA ALA A 436 20.59 8.05 -52.40
C ALA A 436 20.53 6.80 -53.30
N GLN A 437 19.68 5.83 -52.97
CA GLN A 437 19.46 4.64 -53.81
C GLN A 437 18.72 4.99 -55.10
N LEU A 438 17.69 5.83 -55.03
CA LEU A 438 16.96 6.32 -56.20
C LEU A 438 17.86 7.08 -57.17
N ALA A 439 18.81 7.87 -56.66
CA ALA A 439 19.77 8.60 -57.48
C ALA A 439 20.74 7.70 -58.29
N ASN A 440 20.95 6.46 -57.85
CA ASN A 440 21.86 5.49 -58.48
C ASN A 440 21.15 4.52 -59.46
N LEU A 441 19.82 4.65 -59.63
CA LEU A 441 19.02 3.76 -60.48
C LEU A 441 18.66 4.41 -61.82
N ASP A 442 18.73 3.65 -62.91
CA ASP A 442 18.41 4.14 -64.27
C ASP A 442 16.90 3.98 -64.58
N PRO A 443 16.16 5.08 -64.82
CA PRO A 443 14.74 5.02 -65.21
C PRO A 443 14.48 4.28 -66.53
N GLY A 444 15.49 4.10 -67.39
CA GLY A 444 15.41 3.38 -68.66
C GLY A 444 15.42 1.85 -68.54
N ASN A 445 15.99 1.31 -67.45
CA ASN A 445 16.13 -0.13 -67.24
C ASN A 445 14.87 -0.76 -66.61
N LYS A 446 14.36 -1.85 -67.21
CA LYS A 446 13.14 -2.55 -66.75
C LYS A 446 13.25 -3.13 -65.34
N ALA A 447 14.46 -3.54 -64.92
CA ALA A 447 14.71 -4.04 -63.56
C ALA A 447 14.72 -2.89 -62.53
N ASP A 448 15.29 -1.75 -62.90
CA ASP A 448 15.42 -0.58 -62.03
C ASP A 448 14.08 0.17 -61.90
N LYS A 449 13.23 0.20 -62.95
CA LYS A 449 11.86 0.72 -62.85
C LYS A 449 11.05 0.09 -61.71
N LYS A 450 11.13 -1.24 -61.55
CA LYS A 450 10.43 -1.94 -60.45
C LYS A 450 10.96 -1.52 -59.08
N LYS A 451 12.28 -1.35 -58.94
CA LYS A 451 12.91 -0.89 -57.70
C LYS A 451 12.55 0.57 -57.39
N ILE A 452 12.54 1.45 -58.39
CA ILE A 452 12.13 2.85 -58.25
C ILE A 452 10.68 2.94 -57.75
N THR A 453 9.75 2.13 -58.30
CA THR A 453 8.37 2.12 -57.82
C THR A 453 8.24 1.64 -56.38
N ALA A 454 9.00 0.62 -55.98
CA ALA A 454 9.00 0.12 -54.60
C ALA A 454 9.58 1.16 -53.62
N LEU A 455 10.75 1.73 -53.95
CA LEU A 455 11.43 2.73 -53.14
C LEU A 455 10.60 4.02 -52.98
N ASN A 456 9.93 4.48 -54.05
CA ASN A 456 9.03 5.63 -53.95
C ASN A 456 7.80 5.34 -53.06
N LYS A 457 7.31 4.09 -53.06
CA LYS A 457 6.23 3.68 -52.16
C LYS A 457 6.71 3.69 -50.70
N ASP A 458 7.91 3.19 -50.44
CA ASP A 458 8.51 3.17 -49.11
C ASP A 458 8.80 4.60 -48.62
N LYS A 459 9.33 5.48 -49.48
CA LYS A 459 9.51 6.91 -49.20
C LYS A 459 8.19 7.59 -48.84
N ALA A 460 7.12 7.38 -49.61
CA ALA A 460 5.81 7.95 -49.33
C ALA A 460 5.24 7.49 -47.97
N VAL A 461 5.50 6.23 -47.57
CA VAL A 461 5.12 5.72 -46.24
C VAL A 461 5.90 6.42 -45.12
N LEU A 462 7.21 6.63 -45.29
CA LEU A 462 8.06 7.34 -44.33
C LEU A 462 7.68 8.82 -44.22
N GLU A 463 7.40 9.49 -45.34
CA GLU A 463 6.93 10.89 -45.37
C GLU A 463 5.57 11.04 -44.70
N ALA A 464 4.64 10.10 -44.93
CA ALA A 464 3.35 10.08 -44.24
C ALA A 464 3.52 9.87 -42.72
N ARG A 465 4.49 9.05 -42.29
CA ARG A 465 4.84 8.87 -40.88
C ARG A 465 5.36 10.18 -40.27
N LEU A 466 6.27 10.88 -40.95
CA LEU A 466 6.78 12.19 -40.51
C LEU A 466 5.64 13.22 -40.39
N ALA A 467 4.79 13.34 -41.42
CA ALA A 467 3.65 14.25 -41.42
C ALA A 467 2.65 13.95 -40.30
N ARG A 468 2.42 12.67 -39.99
CA ARG A 468 1.59 12.26 -38.84
C ARG A 468 2.22 12.70 -37.53
N THR A 469 3.53 12.52 -37.35
CA THR A 469 4.26 12.96 -36.17
C THR A 469 4.20 14.48 -36.03
N ASP A 470 4.39 15.23 -37.12
CA ASP A 470 4.25 16.68 -37.16
C ASP A 470 2.85 17.16 -36.76
N GLY A 471 1.81 16.52 -37.30
CA GLY A 471 0.43 16.83 -36.94
C GLY A 471 0.13 16.58 -35.46
N ILE A 472 0.76 15.57 -34.85
CA ILE A 472 0.62 15.31 -33.41
C ILE A 472 1.40 16.36 -32.60
N LEU A 473 2.64 16.68 -32.98
CA LEU A 473 3.46 17.70 -32.31
C LEU A 473 2.75 19.07 -32.30
N ALA A 474 2.19 19.47 -33.44
CA ALA A 474 1.40 20.70 -33.54
C ALA A 474 0.18 20.72 -32.61
N ALA A 475 -0.40 19.56 -32.32
CA ALA A 475 -1.56 19.43 -31.43
C ALA A 475 -1.19 19.34 -29.93
N ILE A 476 0.01 18.89 -29.57
CA ILE A 476 0.46 18.76 -28.17
C ILE A 476 1.30 19.95 -27.67
N GLY A 477 1.77 20.80 -28.59
CA GLY A 477 2.65 21.92 -28.30
C GLY A 477 4.11 21.51 -28.15
N ASP A 478 4.90 22.36 -27.49
CA ASP A 478 6.33 22.14 -27.32
C ASP A 478 6.65 20.92 -26.44
N PRO A 479 7.84 20.31 -26.60
CA PRO A 479 8.33 19.27 -25.70
C PRO A 479 8.41 19.76 -24.25
N LEU A 480 8.47 18.81 -23.31
CA LEU A 480 8.65 19.11 -21.88
C LEU A 480 9.85 20.04 -21.65
N THR A 481 9.58 21.19 -21.07
CA THR A 481 10.60 22.12 -20.61
C THR A 481 11.24 21.60 -19.31
N GLU A 482 12.44 22.11 -18.98
CA GLU A 482 13.11 21.79 -17.72
C GLU A 482 12.29 22.26 -16.52
N GLU A 483 11.61 23.41 -16.62
CA GLU A 483 10.75 23.95 -15.55
C GLU A 483 9.51 23.09 -15.32
N GLU A 484 8.83 22.65 -16.38
CA GLU A 484 7.71 21.72 -16.28
C GLU A 484 8.16 20.38 -15.69
N SER A 485 9.32 19.88 -16.14
CA SER A 485 9.88 18.63 -15.63
C SER A 485 10.18 18.74 -14.15
N ARG A 486 10.84 19.82 -13.72
CA ARG A 486 11.11 20.12 -12.30
C ARG A 486 9.82 20.17 -11.49
N ARG A 487 8.80 20.88 -11.96
CA ARG A 487 7.52 21.01 -11.26
C ARG A 487 6.84 19.66 -11.07
N LEU A 488 6.76 18.84 -12.12
CA LEU A 488 6.12 17.53 -12.06
C LEU A 488 6.91 16.53 -11.20
N ILE A 489 8.24 16.56 -11.24
CA ILE A 489 9.07 15.73 -10.36
C ILE A 489 8.88 16.16 -8.91
N LEU A 490 8.90 17.46 -8.59
CA LEU A 490 8.63 17.94 -7.23
C LEU A 490 7.22 17.56 -6.76
N LYS A 491 6.20 17.67 -7.63
CA LYS A 491 4.85 17.19 -7.32
C LYS A 491 4.84 15.70 -6.98
N LYS A 492 5.52 14.86 -7.78
CA LYS A 492 5.67 13.43 -7.49
C LYS A 492 6.31 13.18 -6.13
N LEU A 493 7.41 13.86 -5.81
CA LEU A 493 8.09 13.70 -4.53
C LEU A 493 7.18 14.08 -3.36
N TYR A 494 6.39 15.14 -3.50
CA TYR A 494 5.38 15.54 -2.51
C TYR A 494 4.27 14.51 -2.37
N ASP A 495 3.69 14.05 -3.48
CA ASP A 495 2.58 13.10 -3.47
C ASP A 495 2.97 11.81 -2.74
N ILE A 496 4.22 11.34 -2.87
CA ILE A 496 4.74 10.18 -2.12
C ILE A 496 4.86 10.52 -0.61
N ALA A 497 5.34 11.71 -0.24
CA ALA A 497 5.41 12.12 1.17
C ALA A 497 4.01 12.21 1.79
N HIS A 498 3.05 12.76 1.05
CA HIS A 498 1.65 12.86 1.44
C HIS A 498 1.00 11.48 1.60
N GLN A 499 1.29 10.54 0.70
CA GLN A 499 0.84 9.14 0.82
C GLN A 499 1.42 8.47 2.08
N GLU A 500 2.70 8.67 2.38
CA GLU A 500 3.30 8.14 3.61
C GLU A 500 2.67 8.75 4.86
N LEU A 501 2.47 10.08 4.92
CA LEU A 501 1.76 10.72 6.03
C LEU A 501 0.35 10.11 6.21
N ASN A 502 -0.40 9.96 5.12
CA ASN A 502 -1.72 9.35 5.16
C ASN A 502 -1.70 7.90 5.64
N ARG A 503 -0.68 7.12 5.29
CA ARG A 503 -0.53 5.75 5.79
C ARG A 503 -0.46 5.72 7.32
N TYR A 504 0.33 6.62 7.92
CA TYR A 504 0.44 6.72 9.38
C TYR A 504 -0.84 7.26 10.02
N LEU A 505 -1.42 8.34 9.50
CA LEU A 505 -2.66 8.91 10.02
C LEU A 505 -3.82 7.90 9.96
N ASN A 506 -3.95 7.15 8.87
CA ASN A 506 -4.95 6.10 8.75
C ASN A 506 -4.68 4.91 9.68
N ALA A 507 -3.42 4.62 10.03
CA ALA A 507 -3.11 3.61 11.04
C ALA A 507 -3.56 4.07 12.43
N GLU A 508 -3.28 5.31 12.82
CA GLU A 508 -3.74 5.87 14.10
C GLU A 508 -5.27 5.98 14.17
N LYS A 509 -5.91 6.44 13.10
CA LYS A 509 -7.37 6.47 12.98
C LYS A 509 -7.97 5.08 13.14
N ARG A 510 -7.40 4.05 12.48
CA ARG A 510 -7.86 2.67 12.65
C ARG A 510 -7.66 2.17 14.08
N GLY A 511 -6.57 2.56 14.74
CA GLY A 511 -6.36 2.27 16.17
C GLY A 511 -7.47 2.86 17.04
N LEU A 512 -7.85 4.12 16.79
CA LEU A 512 -8.96 4.78 17.50
C LEU A 512 -10.29 4.06 17.26
N VAL A 513 -10.60 3.70 16.01
CA VAL A 513 -11.82 2.94 15.69
C VAL A 513 -11.80 1.59 16.41
N TRP A 514 -10.66 0.90 16.39
CA TRP A 514 -10.50 -0.41 17.00
C TRP A 514 -10.74 -0.39 18.52
N VAL A 515 -10.21 0.59 19.26
CA VAL A 515 -10.45 0.65 20.72
C VAL A 515 -11.92 0.87 21.07
N VAL A 516 -12.67 1.60 20.23
CA VAL A 516 -14.12 1.80 20.43
C VAL A 516 -14.92 0.57 19.99
N GLU A 517 -14.57 -0.03 18.85
CA GLU A 517 -15.15 -1.30 18.39
C GLU A 517 -14.93 -2.43 19.38
N ASN A 518 -13.82 -2.40 20.11
CA ASN A 518 -13.54 -3.38 21.14
C ASN A 518 -14.48 -3.24 22.35
N LEU A 519 -14.80 -2.00 22.77
CA LEU A 519 -15.86 -1.78 23.78
C LEU A 519 -17.23 -2.28 23.30
N TRP A 520 -17.50 -2.15 22.00
CA TRP A 520 -18.71 -2.71 21.39
C TRP A 520 -18.72 -4.23 21.48
N ASP A 521 -17.63 -4.89 21.07
CA ASP A 521 -17.53 -6.35 21.10
C ASP A 521 -17.68 -6.91 22.52
N LYS A 522 -17.21 -6.17 23.53
CA LYS A 522 -17.33 -6.56 24.93
C LYS A 522 -18.73 -6.35 25.50
N TYR A 523 -19.37 -5.22 25.22
CA TYR A 523 -20.47 -4.72 26.06
C TYR A 523 -21.73 -4.31 25.30
N ALA A 524 -21.73 -4.32 23.96
CA ALA A 524 -22.91 -3.92 23.20
C ALA A 524 -24.07 -4.92 23.31
N VAL A 525 -23.77 -6.19 23.62
CA VAL A 525 -24.77 -7.23 23.83
C VAL A 525 -24.49 -7.92 25.16
N SER A 526 -25.46 -7.89 26.06
CA SER A 526 -25.35 -8.49 27.38
C SER A 526 -25.79 -9.96 27.42
N SER A 527 -25.32 -10.70 28.42
CA SER A 527 -25.81 -12.06 28.69
C SER A 527 -27.32 -12.08 28.93
N SER A 528 -27.88 -11.07 29.60
CA SER A 528 -29.31 -10.99 29.87
C SER A 528 -30.15 -10.82 28.59
N GLU A 529 -29.65 -10.05 27.62
CA GLU A 529 -30.31 -9.88 26.32
C GLU A 529 -30.24 -11.18 25.51
N LEU A 530 -29.07 -11.83 25.46
CA LEU A 530 -28.92 -13.12 24.79
C LEU A 530 -29.83 -14.21 25.38
N GLU A 531 -29.99 -14.24 26.70
CA GLU A 531 -30.92 -15.16 27.36
C GLU A 531 -32.38 -14.85 27.03
N SER A 532 -32.74 -13.57 26.95
CA SER A 532 -34.08 -13.12 26.54
C SER A 532 -34.37 -13.50 25.09
N GLU A 533 -33.48 -13.20 24.16
CA GLU A 533 -33.59 -13.56 22.73
C GLU A 533 -33.66 -15.07 22.54
N ARG A 534 -32.84 -15.83 23.27
CA ARG A 534 -32.90 -17.29 23.27
C ARG A 534 -34.25 -17.79 23.74
N THR A 535 -34.81 -17.20 24.80
CA THR A 535 -36.12 -17.58 25.34
C THR A 535 -37.23 -17.27 24.35
N GLU A 536 -37.18 -16.13 23.66
CA GLU A 536 -38.14 -15.75 22.62
C GLU A 536 -38.05 -16.69 21.41
N THR A 537 -36.83 -16.98 20.94
CA THR A 537 -36.58 -17.94 19.85
C THR A 537 -37.09 -19.34 20.18
N LEU A 538 -36.87 -19.80 21.42
CA LEU A 538 -37.39 -21.09 21.89
C LEU A 538 -38.92 -21.11 21.88
N LYS A 539 -39.56 -20.01 22.28
CA LYS A 539 -41.01 -19.88 22.26
C LYS A 539 -41.58 -19.94 20.83
N GLU A 540 -40.91 -19.31 19.86
CA GLU A 540 -41.29 -19.43 18.45
C GLU A 540 -41.11 -20.85 17.92
N MET A 541 -39.98 -21.50 18.24
CA MET A 541 -39.71 -22.89 17.87
C MET A 541 -40.76 -23.84 18.46
N ASP A 542 -41.09 -23.70 19.75
CA ASP A 542 -42.14 -24.49 20.41
C ASP A 542 -43.50 -24.25 19.75
N GLY A 543 -43.78 -23.02 19.30
CA GLY A 543 -44.95 -22.68 18.49
C GLY A 543 -45.00 -23.46 17.17
N PHE A 544 -43.89 -23.53 16.43
CA PHE A 544 -43.80 -24.32 15.19
C PHE A 544 -43.95 -25.82 15.45
N LEU A 545 -43.31 -26.35 16.49
CA LEU A 545 -43.37 -27.77 16.86
C LEU A 545 -44.78 -28.19 17.29
N ASN A 546 -45.49 -27.34 18.04
CA ASN A 546 -46.91 -27.54 18.36
C ASN A 546 -47.77 -27.56 17.10
N GLY A 547 -47.57 -26.61 16.17
CA GLY A 547 -48.30 -26.55 14.90
C GLY A 547 -48.09 -27.78 14.01
N LEU A 548 -46.93 -28.42 14.10
CA LEU A 548 -46.58 -29.65 13.39
C LEU A 548 -46.96 -30.94 14.15
N GLY A 549 -47.48 -30.84 15.38
CA GLY A 549 -47.91 -31.97 16.20
C GLY A 549 -46.77 -32.77 16.86
N TYR A 550 -45.57 -32.19 16.96
CA TYR A 550 -44.43 -32.81 17.65
C TYR A 550 -44.38 -32.50 19.15
N LEU A 551 -45.00 -31.40 19.57
CA LEU A 551 -45.29 -31.07 20.96
C LEU A 551 -46.81 -31.18 21.17
N GLY A 552 -47.22 -31.81 22.28
CA GLY A 552 -48.61 -32.16 22.58
C GLY A 552 -49.23 -31.29 23.67
#